data_AF-A0A1F9ZT26-F1
#
_entry.id   AF-A0A1F9ZT26-F1
#
_cell.length_a   1.000
_cell.length_b   1.000
_cell.length_c   1.000
_cell.angle_alpha   90.00
_cell.angle_beta   90.00
_cell.angle_gamma   90.00
#
_symmetry.space_group_name_H-M   'P 1'
#
loop_
_entity.id
_entity.type
_entity.pdbx_description
1 polymer ?
#
loop_
_entity_poly.entity_id
_entity_poly.type
_entity_poly.pdbx_seq_one_letter_code
_entity_poly.pdbx_strand_id
1 'polypeptide(L)'
;MPLFEGYVIVETDLDYVEYKSYANAYIKPLDGVLRLLEQDVIGSESILPHERTFIEKFTSSSRVIEPSYGIIQEDKVKIIEGPLAGREREIIRIDRHKRLAEICVNMFGEVHRLKLSCEILPSSNKNHSAIVV
;
A
#
# COMPACT_ATOMS: atom_id res chain seq x y z
N MET A 1 -3.43 -10.59 -2.58
CA MET A 1 -2.05 -10.45 -3.07
C MET A 1 -1.30 -9.63 -2.03
N PRO A 2 -0.07 -10.02 -1.65
CA PRO A 2 0.73 -9.20 -0.74
C PRO A 2 1.05 -7.85 -1.40
N LEU A 3 1.17 -6.79 -0.59
CA LEU A 3 1.53 -5.46 -1.08
C LEU A 3 2.97 -5.41 -1.58
N PHE A 4 3.88 -6.10 -0.90
CA PHE A 4 5.28 -6.23 -1.29
C PHE A 4 5.65 -7.71 -1.28
N GLU A 5 5.82 -8.28 -2.47
CA GLU A 5 6.16 -9.71 -2.62
C GLU A 5 7.55 -10.00 -2.05
N GLY A 6 7.65 -10.99 -1.16
CA GLY A 6 8.91 -11.37 -0.52
C GLY A 6 9.28 -10.55 0.73
N TYR A 7 8.44 -9.60 1.15
CA TYR A 7 8.66 -8.78 2.34
C TYR A 7 7.67 -9.15 3.44
N VAL A 8 8.17 -9.20 4.67
CA VAL A 8 7.36 -9.25 5.89
C VAL A 8 7.67 -8.01 6.69
N ILE A 9 6.65 -7.19 6.94
CA ILE A 9 6.74 -6.00 7.77
C ILE A 9 6.29 -6.39 9.17
N VAL A 10 7.07 -6.01 10.19
CA VAL A 10 6.77 -6.33 11.58
C VAL A 10 6.58 -5.06 12.36
N GLU A 11 5.44 -5.00 13.05
CA GLU A 11 5.11 -3.98 14.05
C GLU A 11 5.28 -4.62 15.43
N THR A 12 6.03 -3.96 16.31
CA THR A 12 6.39 -4.48 17.63
C THR A 12 6.66 -3.32 18.59
N ASP A 13 6.43 -3.56 19.87
CA ASP A 13 6.77 -2.61 20.95
C ASP A 13 8.25 -2.66 21.33
N LEU A 14 9.02 -3.62 20.79
CA LEU A 14 10.47 -3.71 20.99
C LEU A 14 11.18 -2.57 20.29
N ASP A 15 12.24 -2.05 20.90
CA ASP A 15 13.11 -1.13 20.18
C ASP A 15 13.89 -1.85 19.06
N TYR A 16 14.50 -1.06 18.17
CA TYR A 16 15.22 -1.62 17.02
C TYR A 16 16.35 -2.58 17.42
N VAL A 17 17.08 -2.28 18.51
CA VAL A 17 18.22 -3.10 18.96
C VAL A 17 17.73 -4.42 19.55
N GLU A 18 16.67 -4.38 20.35
CA GLU A 18 16.00 -5.55 20.91
C GLU A 18 15.43 -6.44 19.80
N TYR A 19 14.66 -5.85 18.88
CA TYR A 19 14.07 -6.58 17.76
C TYR A 19 15.13 -7.18 16.84
N LYS A 20 16.21 -6.44 16.54
CA LYS A 20 17.32 -6.94 15.72
C LYS A 20 17.99 -8.15 16.37
N SER A 21 18.19 -8.10 17.69
CA SER A 21 18.76 -9.22 18.45
C SER A 21 17.84 -10.45 18.39
N TYR A 22 16.54 -10.26 18.59
CA TYR A 22 15.51 -11.30 18.45
C TYR A 22 15.48 -11.90 17.03
N ALA A 23 15.43 -11.06 16.00
CA ALA A 23 15.36 -11.49 14.61
C ALA A 23 16.61 -12.28 14.20
N ASN A 24 17.79 -11.87 14.66
CA ASN A 24 19.04 -12.61 14.41
C ASN A 24 19.05 -13.99 15.06
N ALA A 25 18.52 -14.10 16.29
CA ALA A 25 18.52 -15.35 17.04
C ALA A 25 17.47 -16.35 16.55
N TYR A 26 16.28 -15.87 16.16
CA TYR A 26 15.11 -16.74 15.96
C TYR A 26 14.52 -16.69 14.55
N ILE A 27 14.67 -15.58 13.81
CA ILE A 27 14.03 -15.42 12.49
C ILE A 27 15.02 -15.75 11.36
N LYS A 28 16.24 -15.19 11.41
CA LYS A 28 17.28 -15.44 10.38
C LYS A 28 17.62 -16.92 10.16
N PRO A 29 17.62 -17.80 11.18
CA PRO A 29 17.90 -19.22 10.96
C PRO A 29 16.78 -20.01 10.28
N LEU A 30 15.58 -19.44 10.12
CA LEU A 30 14.46 -20.12 9.49
C LEU A 30 14.68 -20.26 7.98
N ASP A 31 14.38 -21.44 7.44
CA ASP A 31 14.42 -21.68 6.00
C ASP A 31 13.48 -20.72 5.25
N GLY A 32 14.00 -20.08 4.20
CA GLY A 32 13.25 -19.12 3.38
C GLY A 32 13.36 -17.66 3.85
N VAL A 33 13.96 -17.38 5.01
CA VAL A 33 14.30 -16.01 5.41
C VAL A 33 15.65 -15.62 4.84
N LEU A 34 15.65 -14.65 3.92
CA LEU A 34 16.87 -14.22 3.24
C LEU A 34 17.71 -13.27 4.11
N ARG A 35 17.08 -12.24 4.70
CA ARG A 35 17.75 -11.21 5.50
C ARG A 35 16.76 -10.30 6.22
N LEU A 36 17.24 -9.65 7.28
CA LEU A 36 16.64 -8.43 7.82
C LEU A 36 17.15 -7.26 6.98
N LEU A 37 16.24 -6.39 6.53
CA LEU A 37 16.60 -5.16 5.83
C LEU A 37 17.03 -4.13 6.86
N GLU A 38 18.11 -3.41 6.55
CA GLU A 38 18.72 -2.41 7.44
C GLU A 38 19.01 -1.16 6.63
N GLN A 39 18.88 0.00 7.27
CA GLN A 39 19.31 1.28 6.68
C GLN A 39 20.80 1.48 6.95
N ASP A 40 21.45 2.31 6.15
CA ASP A 40 22.87 2.66 6.33
C ASP A 40 23.12 3.48 7.61
N VAL A 41 22.06 3.97 8.26
CA VAL A 41 22.11 4.72 9.52
C VAL A 41 22.04 3.76 10.69
N ILE A 42 23.08 3.76 11.53
CA ILE A 42 23.19 2.88 12.69
C ILE A 42 22.06 3.17 13.68
N GLY A 43 21.29 2.13 14.02
CA GLY A 43 20.27 2.19 15.06
C GLY A 43 18.91 2.78 14.62
N SER A 44 18.73 3.09 13.33
CA SER A 44 17.43 3.53 12.83
C SER A 44 16.53 2.35 12.45
N GLU A 45 15.22 2.57 12.53
CA GLU A 45 14.21 1.67 11.98
C GLU A 45 14.50 1.36 10.50
N SER A 46 14.19 0.13 10.08
CA SER A 46 14.37 -0.30 8.70
C SER A 46 13.40 0.38 7.73
N ILE A 47 12.25 0.84 8.22
CA ILE A 47 11.20 1.52 7.46
C ILE A 47 11.30 3.02 7.70
N LEU A 48 11.41 3.80 6.63
CA LEU A 48 11.49 5.25 6.67
C LEU A 48 10.11 5.87 7.01
N PRO A 49 10.05 7.07 7.60
CA PRO A 49 8.78 7.69 7.98
C PRO A 49 7.76 7.82 6.83
N HIS A 50 8.23 8.10 5.61
CA HIS A 50 7.36 8.19 4.44
C HIS A 50 6.86 6.82 3.96
N GLU A 51 7.66 5.77 4.13
CA GLU A 51 7.29 4.38 3.83
C GLU A 51 6.24 3.88 4.83
N ARG A 52 6.43 4.17 6.12
CA ARG A 52 5.42 3.92 7.17
C ARG A 52 4.11 4.62 6.83
N THR A 53 4.19 5.92 6.55
CA THR A 53 3.02 6.73 6.15
C THR A 53 2.33 6.15 4.91
N PHE A 54 3.10 5.64 3.94
CA PHE A 54 2.56 5.00 2.76
C PHE A 54 1.76 3.74 3.13
N ILE A 55 2.36 2.83 3.90
CA ILE A 55 1.73 1.59 4.35
C ILE A 55 0.44 1.91 5.12
N GLU A 56 0.51 2.82 6.10
CA GLU A 56 -0.64 3.22 6.93
C GLU A 56 -1.78 3.83 6.13
N LYS A 57 -1.49 4.65 5.11
CA LYS A 57 -2.52 5.24 4.25
C LYS A 57 -3.16 4.24 3.30
N PHE A 58 -2.42 3.19 2.92
CA PHE A 58 -2.87 2.21 1.93
C PHE A 58 -3.56 1.01 2.55
N THR A 59 -3.37 0.80 3.85
CA THR A 59 -4.00 -0.27 4.61
C THR A 59 -5.00 0.26 5.60
N SER A 60 -6.10 -0.44 5.80
CA SER A 60 -7.02 -0.21 6.92
C SER A 60 -6.36 -0.56 8.26
N SER A 61 -7.08 -0.34 9.36
CA SER A 61 -6.66 -0.75 10.71
C SER A 61 -6.40 -2.26 10.84
N SER A 62 -6.98 -3.08 9.96
CA SER A 62 -6.73 -4.53 9.89
C SER A 62 -5.56 -4.90 8.97
N ARG A 63 -4.76 -3.92 8.52
CA ARG A 63 -3.62 -4.11 7.60
C ARG A 63 -4.00 -4.69 6.23
N VAL A 64 -5.25 -4.45 5.81
CA VAL A 64 -5.78 -4.88 4.50
C VAL A 64 -5.92 -3.69 3.57
N ILE A 65 -5.64 -3.88 2.28
CA ILE A 65 -5.88 -2.86 1.26
C ILE A 65 -7.31 -2.98 0.76
N GLU A 66 -8.10 -1.95 1.01
CA GLU A 66 -9.46 -1.87 0.53
C GLU A 66 -9.51 -1.47 -0.96
N PRO A 67 -10.53 -1.91 -1.71
CA PRO A 67 -10.70 -1.49 -3.09
C PRO A 67 -10.88 0.03 -3.19
N SER A 68 -10.27 0.62 -4.21
CA SER A 68 -10.59 2.00 -4.61
C SER A 68 -11.69 2.01 -5.66
N TYR A 69 -12.49 3.07 -5.69
CA TYR A 69 -13.55 3.27 -6.67
C TYR A 69 -13.35 4.57 -7.42
N GLY A 70 -13.57 4.53 -8.73
CA GLY A 70 -13.46 5.70 -9.60
C GLY A 70 -14.60 5.81 -10.59
N ILE A 71 -14.68 6.98 -11.24
CA ILE A 71 -15.62 7.28 -12.32
C ILE A 71 -14.86 7.89 -13.51
N ILE A 72 -15.48 7.84 -14.69
CA ILE A 72 -14.99 8.60 -15.85
C ILE A 72 -15.71 9.94 -15.87
N GLN A 73 -14.96 11.02 -15.67
CA GLN A 73 -15.43 12.40 -15.71
C GLN A 73 -14.57 13.16 -16.73
N GLU A 74 -15.19 13.76 -17.75
CA GLU A 74 -14.49 14.55 -18.79
C GLU A 74 -13.33 13.78 -19.45
N ASP A 75 -13.60 12.54 -19.88
CA ASP A 75 -12.62 11.62 -20.47
C ASP A 75 -11.41 11.26 -19.59
N LYS A 76 -11.46 11.60 -18.29
CA LYS A 76 -10.43 11.27 -17.31
C LYS A 76 -11.00 10.39 -16.21
N VAL A 77 -10.17 9.50 -15.67
CA VAL A 77 -10.54 8.75 -14.47
C VAL A 77 -10.33 9.64 -13.24
N LYS A 78 -11.35 9.72 -12.40
CA LYS A 78 -11.30 10.34 -11.08
C LYS A 78 -11.56 9.26 -10.04
N ILE A 79 -10.67 9.11 -9.07
CA ILE A 79 -10.89 8.19 -7.95
C ILE A 79 -11.69 8.95 -6.90
N ILE A 80 -12.81 8.35 -6.47
CA ILE A 80 -13.77 8.98 -5.56
C ILE A 80 -13.73 8.37 -4.16
N GLU A 81 -13.18 7.16 -4.02
CA GLU A 81 -13.12 6.44 -2.74
C GLU A 81 -11.93 5.47 -2.71
N GLY A 82 -11.45 5.19 -1.49
CA GLY A 82 -10.39 4.23 -1.21
C GLY A 82 -8.97 4.81 -1.25
N PRO A 83 -7.94 3.98 -1.05
CA PRO A 83 -6.55 4.42 -0.84
C PRO A 83 -5.93 5.16 -2.04
N LEU A 84 -6.48 5.01 -3.24
CA LEU A 84 -6.02 5.73 -4.44
C LEU A 84 -6.63 7.14 -4.60
N ALA A 85 -7.60 7.53 -3.78
CA ALA A 85 -8.25 8.83 -3.88
C ALA A 85 -7.25 9.97 -3.61
N GLY A 86 -7.19 10.95 -4.52
CA GLY A 86 -6.23 12.06 -4.44
C GLY A 86 -4.79 11.69 -4.82
N ARG A 87 -4.54 10.44 -5.26
CA ARG A 87 -3.25 9.94 -5.72
C ARG A 87 -3.27 9.54 -7.20
N GLU A 88 -4.18 10.12 -7.99
CA GLU A 88 -4.39 9.75 -9.40
C GLU A 88 -3.15 9.95 -10.26
N ARG A 89 -2.26 10.88 -9.88
CA ARG A 89 -0.98 11.12 -10.56
C ARG A 89 0.03 9.98 -10.38
N GLU A 90 -0.13 9.16 -9.35
CA GLU A 90 0.72 8.00 -9.08
C GLU A 90 0.25 6.76 -9.85
N ILE A 91 -0.95 6.82 -10.44
CA ILE A 91 -1.53 5.75 -11.25
C ILE A 91 -0.92 5.79 -12.66
N ILE A 92 -0.20 4.74 -12.99
CA ILE A 92 0.43 4.54 -14.30
C ILE A 92 -0.62 4.09 -15.31
N ARG A 93 -1.48 3.16 -14.90
CA ARG A 93 -2.51 2.56 -15.75
C ARG A 93 -3.64 2.00 -14.92
N ILE A 94 -4.86 2.06 -15.48
CA ILE A 94 -6.02 1.35 -14.96
C ILE A 94 -6.47 0.30 -15.98
N ASP A 95 -6.61 -0.93 -15.51
CA ASP A 95 -7.19 -2.05 -16.23
C ASP A 95 -8.62 -2.27 -15.75
N ARG A 96 -9.57 -1.56 -16.37
CA ARG A 96 -10.99 -1.64 -15.99
C ARG A 96 -11.57 -3.04 -16.14
N HIS A 97 -11.02 -3.86 -17.05
CA HIS A 97 -11.49 -5.22 -17.28
C HIS A 97 -11.07 -6.16 -16.14
N LYS A 98 -9.90 -5.91 -15.54
CA LYS A 98 -9.40 -6.64 -14.37
C LYS A 98 -9.73 -5.97 -13.04
N ARG A 99 -10.28 -4.75 -13.05
CA ARG A 99 -10.50 -3.90 -11.87
C ARG A 99 -9.22 -3.66 -11.07
N LEU A 100 -8.14 -3.34 -11.79
CA LEU A 100 -6.82 -3.10 -11.19
C LEU A 100 -6.26 -1.75 -11.61
N ALA A 101 -5.64 -1.06 -10.67
CA ALA A 101 -4.76 0.08 -10.92
C ALA A 101 -3.31 -0.34 -10.66
N GLU A 102 -2.41 0.10 -11.55
CA GLU A 102 -0.97 -0.06 -11.39
C GLU A 102 -0.36 1.27 -10.96
N ILE A 103 0.38 1.26 -9.85
CA ILE A 103 1.09 2.43 -9.31
C ILE A 103 2.59 2.14 -9.18
N CYS A 104 3.41 3.19 -9.22
CA CYS A 104 4.84 3.12 -8.89
C CYS A 104 5.07 3.82 -7.56
N VAL A 105 5.77 3.15 -6.64
CA VAL A 105 6.12 3.72 -5.33
C VAL A 105 7.58 3.48 -5.04
N ASN A 106 8.23 4.42 -4.34
CA ASN A 106 9.59 4.23 -3.84
C ASN A 106 9.50 3.67 -2.42
N MET A 107 9.97 2.43 -2.23
CA MET A 107 9.94 1.70 -0.96
C MET A 107 11.19 0.83 -0.87
N PHE A 108 11.78 0.72 0.31
CA PHE A 108 12.95 -0.09 0.60
C PHE A 108 14.16 0.23 -0.28
N GLY A 109 14.28 1.51 -0.70
CA GLY A 109 15.35 1.99 -1.58
C GLY A 109 15.17 1.66 -3.07
N GLU A 110 14.04 1.05 -3.46
CA GLU A 110 13.75 0.65 -4.83
C GLU A 110 12.36 1.13 -5.31
N VAL A 111 12.18 1.18 -6.63
CA VAL A 111 10.87 1.49 -7.22
C VAL A 111 10.08 0.19 -7.40
N HIS A 112 8.98 0.07 -6.67
CA HIS A 112 8.06 -1.07 -6.76
C HIS A 112 6.83 -0.72 -7.61
N ARG A 113 6.44 -1.66 -8.47
CA ARG A 113 5.16 -1.61 -9.20
C ARG A 113 4.11 -2.43 -8.48
N LEU A 114 3.07 -1.76 -8.03
CA LEU A 114 2.01 -2.36 -7.23
C LEU A 114 0.72 -2.43 -8.03
N LYS A 115 0.01 -3.55 -7.91
CA LYS A 115 -1.34 -3.71 -8.48
C LYS A 115 -2.35 -3.70 -7.35
N LEU A 116 -3.23 -2.70 -7.36
CA LEU A 116 -4.24 -2.47 -6.34
C LEU A 116 -5.63 -2.60 -6.94
N SER A 117 -6.59 -3.07 -6.14
CA SER A 117 -7.97 -3.18 -6.59
C SER A 117 -8.54 -1.78 -6.87
N CYS A 118 -9.02 -1.57 -8.09
CA CYS A 118 -9.61 -0.31 -8.51
C CYS A 118 -10.76 -0.57 -9.48
N GLU A 119 -11.98 -0.28 -9.03
CA GLU A 119 -13.18 -0.46 -9.84
C GLU A 119 -13.65 0.87 -10.42
N ILE A 120 -13.87 0.88 -11.74
CA ILE A 120 -14.43 2.05 -12.42
C ILE A 120 -15.93 1.84 -12.55
N LEU A 121 -16.67 2.61 -11.76
CA LEU A 121 -18.12 2.59 -11.72
C LEU A 121 -18.70 3.29 -12.95
N PRO A 122 -19.87 2.86 -13.45
CA PRO A 122 -20.60 3.60 -14.46
C PRO A 122 -20.92 5.01 -13.95
N SER A 123 -20.77 6.01 -14.80
CA SER A 123 -21.19 7.38 -14.46
C SER A 123 -22.71 7.39 -14.25
N SER A 124 -23.15 7.34 -12.99
CA SER A 124 -24.55 7.49 -12.63
C SER A 124 -24.94 8.94 -12.85
N ASN A 125 -25.55 9.24 -14.00
CA ASN A 125 -26.25 10.49 -14.20
C ASN A 125 -27.57 10.42 -13.41
N LYS A 126 -27.52 10.62 -12.10
CA LYS A 126 -28.72 10.73 -11.25
C LYS A 126 -28.53 11.83 -10.19
N ASN A 127 -28.99 13.02 -10.56
CA ASN A 127 -29.66 13.91 -9.64
C ASN A 127 -30.84 13.14 -9.02
N HIS A 128 -30.69 12.54 -7.85
CA HIS A 128 -31.80 12.33 -6.94
C HIS A 128 -31.26 12.33 -5.52
N SER A 129 -31.55 13.43 -4.83
CA SER A 129 -31.63 13.55 -3.39
C SER A 129 -32.28 12.31 -2.78
N ALA A 130 -31.51 11.54 -2.00
CA ALA A 130 -32.06 10.63 -1.03
C ALA A 130 -31.82 11.24 0.35
N ILE A 131 -32.88 11.88 0.85
CA ILE A 131 -33.08 12.11 2.28
C ILE A 131 -33.12 10.72 2.92
N VAL A 132 -32.24 10.46 3.89
CA VAL A 132 -32.40 9.34 4.81
C VAL A 132 -33.04 9.91 6.07
N VAL A 133 -34.23 9.37 6.39
CA VAL A 133 -35.01 9.65 7.61
C VAL A 133 -34.23 9.20 8.84
#